data_AF-C2EUH1-F1
#
_entry.id   AF-C2EUH1-F1
#
_cell.length_a   1.000
_cell.length_b   1.000
_cell.length_c   1.000
_cell.angle_alpha   90.00
_cell.angle_beta   90.00
_cell.angle_gamma   90.00
#
_symmetry.space_group_name_H-M   'P 1'
#
loop_
_entity.id
_entity.type
_entity.pdbx_description
1 polymer ?
#
loop_
_entity_poly.entity_id
_entity_poly.type
_entity_poly.pdbx_seq_one_letter_code
_entity_poly.pdbx_strand_id
1 'polypeptide(L)'
;MVGKKASMDGSTFIARNEDRVVAIEPKRFIVQPAVSGRDETYVSPYNKLTVKLPATGMRYTATPSGDQSMGPNEEDGFNEANVGESATESVYANDRVLAYDPYIKNGLAEDSMTNLVLPYIHSAR
;
A
#
# COMPACT_ATOMS: atom_id res chain seq x y z
N MET A 1 -12.23 -8.10 7.68
CA MET A 1 -11.15 -8.49 8.62
C MET A 1 -11.66 -9.58 9.56
N VAL A 2 -10.82 -10.55 9.92
CA VAL A 2 -11.12 -11.65 10.85
C VAL A 2 -9.95 -11.83 11.80
N GLY A 3 -10.17 -11.68 13.11
CA GLY A 3 -9.13 -11.89 14.11
C GLY A 3 -8.88 -13.38 14.38
N LYS A 4 -7.66 -13.73 14.82
CA LYS A 4 -7.24 -15.12 15.09
C LYS A 4 -8.15 -15.97 15.99
N LYS A 5 -8.99 -15.36 16.83
CA LYS A 5 -9.95 -16.10 17.69
C LYS A 5 -11.33 -16.31 17.03
N ALA A 6 -11.55 -15.66 15.89
CA ALA A 6 -12.81 -15.72 15.14
C ALA A 6 -12.70 -16.59 13.87
N SER A 7 -11.48 -16.93 13.43
CA SER A 7 -11.24 -17.86 12.33
C SER A 7 -11.30 -19.32 12.79
N MET A 8 -11.59 -20.21 11.85
CA MET A 8 -11.69 -21.66 12.10
C MET A 8 -10.34 -22.32 12.42
N ASP A 9 -9.25 -21.76 11.89
CA ASP A 9 -7.90 -22.33 11.91
C ASP A 9 -6.91 -21.54 12.79
N GLY A 10 -7.36 -20.46 13.42
CA GLY A 10 -6.50 -19.58 14.21
C GLY A 10 -5.74 -18.54 13.40
N SER A 11 -5.92 -18.48 12.08
CA SER A 11 -5.27 -17.50 11.20
C SER A 11 -5.90 -16.10 11.33
N THR A 12 -5.15 -15.06 10.98
CA THR A 12 -5.70 -13.69 10.88
C THR A 12 -5.93 -13.35 9.41
N PHE A 13 -7.09 -12.77 9.09
CA PHE A 13 -7.43 -12.40 7.71
C PHE A 13 -7.74 -10.92 7.58
N ILE A 14 -7.11 -10.30 6.59
CA ILE A 14 -7.58 -9.06 5.97
C ILE A 14 -7.85 -9.40 4.50
N ALA A 15 -8.90 -8.83 3.94
CA ALA A 15 -9.35 -9.10 2.58
C ALA A 15 -10.10 -7.87 2.07
N ARG A 16 -9.98 -7.63 0.76
CA ARG A 16 -10.58 -6.49 0.08
C ARG A 16 -10.78 -6.85 -1.40
N ASN A 17 -11.80 -6.27 -2.01
CA ASN A 17 -11.91 -6.20 -3.47
C ASN A 17 -11.30 -4.87 -3.92
N GLU A 18 -10.30 -4.92 -4.80
CA GLU A 18 -9.81 -3.71 -5.46
C GLU A 18 -10.74 -3.35 -6.61
N ASP A 19 -11.66 -2.42 -6.34
CA ASP A 19 -12.55 -1.87 -7.36
C ASP A 19 -11.91 -0.67 -8.04
N ARG A 20 -12.17 -0.49 -9.33
CA ARG A 20 -11.69 0.64 -10.14
C ARG A 20 -12.84 1.31 -10.89
N VAL A 21 -12.59 2.54 -11.34
CA VAL A 21 -13.55 3.31 -12.15
C VAL A 21 -13.84 2.62 -13.48
N VAL A 22 -12.85 1.90 -14.03
CA VAL A 22 -12.99 1.11 -15.25
C VAL A 22 -13.26 -0.36 -14.91
N ALA A 23 -14.03 -1.04 -15.77
CA ALA A 23 -14.44 -2.42 -15.53
C ALA A 23 -13.29 -3.44 -15.67
N ILE A 24 -12.27 -3.13 -16.47
CA ILE A 24 -11.13 -4.00 -16.73
C ILE A 24 -9.87 -3.24 -16.35
N GLU A 25 -9.30 -3.58 -15.21
CA GLU A 25 -7.98 -3.14 -14.77
C GLU A 25 -7.06 -4.37 -14.72
N PRO A 26 -6.10 -4.53 -15.63
CA PRO A 26 -5.15 -5.64 -15.57
C PRO A 26 -4.31 -5.54 -14.29
N LYS A 27 -4.19 -6.64 -13.55
CA LYS A 27 -3.34 -6.74 -12.36
C LYS A 27 -2.22 -7.74 -12.58
N ARG A 28 -1.11 -7.56 -11.85
CA ARG A 28 -0.01 -8.52 -11.79
C ARG A 28 0.12 -9.06 -10.37
N PHE A 29 0.76 -10.22 -10.23
CA PHE A 29 1.24 -10.70 -8.94
C PHE A 29 2.76 -10.78 -9.02
N ILE A 30 3.45 -10.09 -8.12
CA ILE A 30 4.91 -10.03 -8.11
C ILE A 30 5.47 -10.28 -6.71
N VAL A 31 6.74 -10.67 -6.67
CA VAL A 31 7.55 -10.66 -5.46
C VAL A 31 8.63 -9.60 -5.64
N GLN A 32 8.52 -8.51 -4.89
CA GLN A 32 9.51 -7.45 -4.85
C GLN A 32 10.73 -7.95 -4.04
N PRO A 33 11.96 -7.87 -4.58
CA PRO A 33 13.14 -8.33 -3.87
C PRO A 33 13.43 -7.44 -2.66
N ALA A 34 14.13 -8.01 -1.66
CA ALA A 34 14.72 -7.20 -0.60
C ALA A 34 15.77 -6.26 -1.19
N VAL A 35 15.91 -5.07 -0.62
CA VAL A 35 16.86 -4.05 -1.04
C VAL A 35 17.73 -3.65 0.15
N SER A 36 19.01 -3.39 -0.09
CA SER A 36 19.94 -2.87 0.93
C SER A 36 20.90 -1.86 0.29
N GLY A 37 21.31 -0.85 1.06
CA GLY A 37 22.26 0.17 0.64
C GLY A 37 21.77 1.11 -0.49
N ARG A 38 20.45 1.20 -0.74
CA ARG A 38 19.94 2.14 -1.76
C ARG A 38 20.00 3.59 -1.27
N ASP A 39 20.16 4.51 -2.21
CA ASP A 39 20.10 5.96 -1.97
C ASP A 39 19.09 6.61 -2.92
N GLU A 40 17.83 6.20 -2.82
CA GLU A 40 16.79 6.52 -3.79
C GLU A 40 15.73 7.47 -3.21
N THR A 41 15.08 8.21 -4.10
CA THR A 41 13.92 9.05 -3.78
C THR A 41 12.75 8.54 -4.59
N TYR A 42 11.68 8.15 -3.90
CA TYR A 42 10.41 7.82 -4.53
C TYR A 42 9.69 9.09 -4.95
N VAL A 43 9.14 9.10 -6.16
CA VAL A 43 8.25 10.15 -6.66
C VAL A 43 6.99 9.52 -7.21
N SER A 44 5.84 9.78 -6.58
CA SER A 44 4.55 9.26 -7.02
C SER A 44 4.22 9.77 -8.43
N PRO A 45 3.92 8.88 -9.39
CA PRO A 45 3.40 9.29 -10.69
C PRO A 45 2.04 10.00 -10.59
N TYR A 46 1.20 9.62 -9.61
CA TYR A 46 -0.13 10.17 -9.39
C TYR A 46 -0.11 11.65 -9.00
N ASN A 47 0.49 11.98 -7.86
CA ASN A 47 0.36 13.31 -7.24
C ASN A 47 1.70 14.00 -6.93
N LYS A 48 2.81 13.39 -7.37
CA LYS A 48 4.17 13.92 -7.20
C LYS A 48 4.64 14.01 -5.75
N LEU A 49 4.02 13.28 -4.82
CA LEU A 49 4.60 13.02 -3.50
C LEU A 49 6.05 12.57 -3.67
N THR A 50 6.96 13.16 -2.90
CA THR A 50 8.39 12.86 -2.95
C THR A 50 8.86 12.39 -1.57
N VAL A 51 9.42 11.18 -1.49
CA VAL A 51 9.85 10.57 -0.23
C VAL A 51 11.25 9.97 -0.38
N LYS A 52 12.15 10.29 0.55
CA LYS A 52 13.45 9.59 0.63
C LYS A 52 13.21 8.18 1.14
N LEU A 53 13.61 7.18 0.36
CA LEU A 53 13.40 5.79 0.74
C LEU A 53 14.44 5.34 1.78
N PRO A 54 14.07 4.52 2.77
CA PRO A 54 15.02 3.89 3.68
C PRO A 54 16.07 3.09 2.91
N ALA A 55 17.34 3.06 3.36
CA ALA A 55 18.41 2.35 2.65
C ALA A 55 18.17 0.83 2.53
N THR A 56 17.36 0.27 3.43
CA THR A 56 17.02 -1.15 3.46
C THR A 56 15.50 -1.33 3.45
N GLY A 57 15.01 -2.31 2.70
CA GLY A 57 13.62 -2.74 2.66
C GLY A 57 13.53 -4.25 2.51
N MET A 58 12.56 -4.86 3.20
CA MET A 58 12.33 -6.29 3.17
C MET A 58 11.76 -6.75 1.82
N ARG A 59 11.93 -8.04 1.49
CA ARG A 59 11.18 -8.68 0.40
C ARG A 59 9.69 -8.69 0.76
N TYR A 60 8.83 -8.49 -0.23
CA TYR A 60 7.37 -8.57 -0.06
C TYR A 60 6.66 -8.99 -1.36
N THR A 61 5.46 -9.53 -1.24
CA THR A 61 4.57 -9.75 -2.38
C THR A 61 3.78 -8.47 -2.68
N ALA A 62 3.36 -8.26 -3.92
CA ALA A 62 2.50 -7.15 -4.29
C ALA A 62 1.54 -7.54 -5.42
N THR A 63 0.42 -6.82 -5.53
CA THR A 63 -0.55 -6.94 -6.62
C THR A 63 -0.67 -5.64 -7.44
N PRO A 64 0.40 -5.17 -8.12
CA PRO A 64 0.41 -3.89 -8.80
C PRO A 64 -0.52 -3.82 -10.01
N SER A 65 -0.92 -2.59 -10.37
CA SER A 65 -1.61 -2.33 -11.63
C SER A 65 -0.75 -2.68 -12.85
N GLY A 66 -1.37 -3.18 -13.91
CA GLY A 66 -0.68 -3.55 -15.14
C GLY A 66 -0.15 -2.33 -15.91
N ASP A 67 -0.92 -1.24 -15.88
CA ASP A 67 -0.46 0.11 -16.23
C ASP A 67 0.09 0.80 -14.99
N GLN A 68 1.24 1.45 -15.15
CA GLN A 68 1.99 2.12 -14.08
C GLN A 68 1.99 3.65 -14.28
N SER A 69 1.25 4.16 -15.28
CA SER A 69 1.18 5.59 -15.61
C SER A 69 0.68 6.47 -14.47
N MET A 70 -0.20 5.91 -13.62
CA MET A 70 -0.77 6.56 -12.44
C MET A 70 -0.09 6.14 -11.14
N GLY A 71 0.95 5.31 -11.20
CA GLY A 71 1.67 4.83 -10.02
C GLY A 71 1.68 3.31 -9.90
N PRO A 72 2.47 2.78 -8.96
CA PRO A 72 2.58 1.34 -8.76
C PRO A 72 1.26 0.68 -8.39
N ASN A 73 0.50 1.31 -7.49
CA ASN A 73 -0.74 0.77 -6.94
C ASN A 73 -0.54 -0.70 -6.55
N GLU A 74 0.42 -0.95 -5.66
CA GLU A 74 0.82 -2.30 -5.24
C GLU A 74 -0.23 -3.02 -4.39
N GLU A 75 -1.23 -2.28 -3.93
CA GLU A 75 -2.48 -2.71 -3.29
C GLU A 75 -2.31 -3.52 -2.02
N ASP A 76 -1.81 -4.74 -2.10
CA ASP A 76 -1.71 -5.66 -0.97
C ASP A 76 -0.51 -6.58 -1.04
N GLY A 77 -0.17 -7.15 0.11
CA GLY A 77 0.93 -8.10 0.17
C GLY A 77 1.30 -8.55 1.56
N PHE A 78 2.29 -9.43 1.61
CA PHE A 78 2.99 -9.84 2.83
C PHE A 78 4.49 -9.60 2.68
N ASN A 79 5.11 -9.04 3.70
CA ASN A 79 6.57 -8.94 3.78
C ASN A 79 7.21 -10.20 4.39
N GLU A 80 8.54 -10.27 4.39
CA GLU A 80 9.29 -11.42 4.93
C GLU A 80 9.23 -11.56 6.46
N ALA A 81 8.68 -10.57 7.17
CA ALA A 81 8.33 -10.65 8.58
C ALA A 81 6.89 -11.18 8.83
N ASN A 82 6.20 -11.64 7.77
CA ASN A 82 4.81 -12.09 7.81
C ASN A 82 3.80 -11.02 8.24
N VAL A 83 4.09 -9.75 7.98
CA VAL A 83 3.12 -8.66 8.12
C VAL A 83 2.35 -8.53 6.82
N GLY A 84 1.02 -8.50 6.90
CA GLY A 84 0.14 -8.27 5.77
C GLY A 84 -0.42 -6.85 5.76
N GLU A 85 -0.44 -6.22 4.59
CA GLU A 85 -1.07 -4.91 4.35
C GLU A 85 -2.02 -5.01 3.15
N SER A 86 -3.13 -4.27 3.21
CA SER A 86 -3.99 -4.01 2.05
C SER A 86 -4.41 -2.54 2.12
N ALA A 87 -4.05 -1.78 1.10
CA ALA A 87 -4.29 -0.35 0.97
C ALA A 87 -4.83 -0.07 -0.45
N THR A 88 -6.03 0.49 -0.65
CA THR A 88 -6.92 1.10 0.36
C THR A 88 -8.37 0.66 0.28
N GLU A 89 -9.08 0.91 1.38
CA GLU A 89 -10.52 1.16 1.32
C GLU A 89 -10.72 2.68 1.33
N SER A 90 -11.31 3.23 0.27
CA SER A 90 -11.61 4.66 0.20
C SER A 90 -12.74 5.02 1.15
N VAL A 91 -12.51 6.01 2.02
CA VAL A 91 -13.49 6.46 3.01
C VAL A 91 -13.82 7.94 2.86
N TYR A 92 -14.79 8.42 3.64
CA TYR A 92 -15.30 9.78 3.55
C TYR A 92 -14.84 10.67 4.71
N ALA A 93 -14.57 11.93 4.39
CA ALA A 93 -14.44 13.01 5.38
C ALA A 93 -15.59 14.01 5.20
N ASN A 94 -15.89 14.77 6.25
CA ASN A 94 -16.88 15.86 6.20
C ASN A 94 -16.19 17.23 6.23
N ASP A 95 -16.90 18.26 5.77
CA ASP A 95 -16.34 19.62 5.65
C ASP A 95 -15.86 20.20 6.98
N ARG A 96 -16.40 19.75 8.12
CA ARG A 96 -15.98 20.26 9.42
C ARG A 96 -14.56 19.85 9.75
N VAL A 97 -14.18 18.58 9.51
CA VAL A 97 -12.79 18.15 9.74
C VAL A 97 -11.85 18.74 8.68
N LEU A 98 -12.29 18.79 7.42
CA LEU A 98 -11.48 19.33 6.32
C LEU A 98 -11.24 20.85 6.42
N ALA A 99 -12.09 21.59 7.14
CA ALA A 99 -11.85 23.01 7.42
C ALA A 99 -10.66 23.22 8.38
N TYR A 100 -10.38 22.26 9.27
CA TYR A 100 -9.25 22.33 10.20
C TYR A 100 -8.01 21.61 9.67
N ASP A 101 -8.20 20.48 8.98
CA ASP A 101 -7.14 19.65 8.42
C ASP A 101 -7.49 19.27 6.97
N PRO A 102 -7.26 20.18 6.02
CA PRO A 102 -7.57 19.94 4.61
C PRO A 102 -6.61 18.93 4.00
N TYR A 103 -7.07 18.22 2.96
CA TYR A 103 -6.21 17.31 2.21
C TYR A 103 -4.97 18.00 1.64
N ILE A 104 -3.83 17.33 1.78
CA ILE A 104 -2.56 17.73 1.16
C ILE A 104 -2.54 17.17 -0.26
N LYS A 105 -2.58 18.05 -1.27
CA LYS A 105 -2.69 17.66 -2.70
C LYS A 105 -1.58 16.70 -3.17
N ASN A 106 -0.37 16.87 -2.66
CA ASN A 106 0.80 16.03 -2.92
C ASN A 106 1.19 15.17 -1.71
N GLY A 107 0.19 14.78 -0.90
CA GLY A 107 0.36 13.92 0.27
C GLY A 107 0.44 12.43 -0.09
N LEU A 108 0.50 11.57 0.91
CA LEU A 108 0.43 10.12 0.73
C LEU A 108 -0.96 9.72 0.21
N ALA A 109 -1.00 8.88 -0.83
CA ALA A 109 -2.21 8.38 -1.46
C ALA A 109 -2.10 6.87 -1.74
N GLU A 110 -3.21 6.27 -2.18
CA GLU A 110 -3.34 4.83 -2.43
C GLU A 110 -2.24 4.26 -3.34
N ASP A 111 -1.86 4.99 -4.38
CA ASP A 111 -0.84 4.55 -5.36
C ASP A 111 0.52 4.23 -4.75
N SER A 112 0.80 4.80 -3.59
CA SER A 112 2.11 4.78 -2.93
C SER A 112 2.14 3.97 -1.63
N MET A 113 1.01 3.71 -0.99
CA MET A 113 0.99 3.26 0.42
C MET A 113 1.72 1.94 0.66
N THR A 114 1.35 0.87 -0.06
CA THR A 114 1.93 -0.46 0.15
C THR A 114 3.45 -0.46 -0.05
N ASN A 115 3.97 0.25 -1.06
CA ASN A 115 5.42 0.31 -1.33
C ASN A 115 6.18 1.15 -0.27
N LEU A 116 5.54 2.21 0.24
CA LEU A 116 6.14 3.11 1.21
C LEU A 116 6.02 2.64 2.66
N VAL A 117 5.23 1.60 2.94
CA VAL A 117 4.97 1.11 4.30
C VAL A 117 5.42 -0.35 4.48
N LEU A 118 4.79 -1.29 3.76
CA LEU A 118 4.96 -2.73 3.94
C LEU A 118 6.42 -3.22 4.05
N PRO A 119 7.39 -2.72 3.25
CA PRO A 119 8.76 -3.25 3.29
C PRO A 119 9.55 -2.85 4.54
N TYR A 120 9.01 -1.95 5.38
CA TYR A 120 9.75 -1.33 6.49
C TYR A 120 9.14 -1.60 7.87
N ILE A 121 8.06 -2.38 7.96
CA ILE A 121 7.36 -2.67 9.22
C ILE A 121 7.49 -4.14 9.64
N HIS A 122 7.78 -4.38 10.92
CA HIS A 122 7.96 -5.74 11.46
C HIS A 122 6.74 -6.24 12.26
N SER A 123 5.70 -5.42 12.38
CA SER A 123 4.45 -5.76 13.03
C SER A 123 3.31 -4.94 12.43
N ALA A 124 2.06 -5.36 12.65
CA ALA A 124 0.89 -4.59 12.24
C ALA A 124 0.66 -3.30 13.07
N ARG A 125 1.30 -3.17 14.24
CA ARG A 125 1.24 -1.99 15.11
C ARG A 125 2.43 -1.08 14.87
#